data_AF-Q74D55-F1
#
_entry.id   AF-Q74D55-F1
#
_cell.length_a   1.000
_cell.length_b   1.000
_cell.length_c   1.000
_cell.angle_alpha   90.00
_cell.angle_beta   90.00
_cell.angle_gamma   90.00
#
_symmetry.space_group_name_H-M   'P 1'
#
loop_
_entity.id
_entity.type
_entity.pdbx_description
1 polymer ?
#
loop_
_entity_poly.entity_id
_entity_poly.type
_entity_poly.pdbx_seq_one_letter_code
_entity_poly.pdbx_strand_id
1 'polypeptide(L)'
;MKVRAGISALVTIAVLAGCASHLPVYRIDALARLSAVKMMGAEKYAPPELASLQQAIVDGDALMQSGEHELADSYYLLAIRKSEAVERSIAREREHERAMQVRSENERLARERQKALEELKRELAEKEKEEKKRIERAPQPVRDKEKEKEVRSFPLHHTVKRGESLPQIAAQPDVYGDAALWPLLYRANRDQIRDPGRIWPGQVLRIPRNISRDDLAEARRYAQERPAP
;
A
#
# COMPACT_ATOMS: atom_id res chain seq x y z
N MET A 1 59.18 -70.25 -83.27
CA MET A 1 58.92 -70.78 -81.91
C MET A 1 58.40 -69.67 -81.02
N LYS A 2 57.14 -69.82 -80.58
CA LYS A 2 56.47 -69.29 -79.36
C LYS A 2 56.49 -67.78 -79.07
N VAL A 3 55.45 -67.10 -79.54
CA VAL A 3 54.91 -65.84 -78.99
C VAL A 3 54.14 -66.19 -77.70
N ARG A 4 54.49 -65.60 -76.56
CA ARG A 4 53.76 -65.79 -75.29
C ARG A 4 52.55 -64.85 -75.27
N ALA A 5 51.35 -65.42 -75.33
CA ALA A 5 50.09 -64.72 -75.16
C ALA A 5 49.92 -64.29 -73.69
N GLY A 6 49.86 -62.98 -73.45
CA GLY A 6 49.47 -62.42 -72.16
C GLY A 6 47.95 -62.47 -72.03
N ILE A 7 47.45 -63.27 -71.08
CA ILE A 7 46.04 -63.28 -70.69
C ILE A 7 45.83 -62.09 -69.75
N SER A 8 45.33 -60.97 -70.29
CA SER A 8 44.88 -59.84 -69.49
C SER A 8 43.45 -60.13 -69.01
N ALA A 9 43.31 -60.55 -67.75
CA ALA A 9 42.01 -60.75 -67.12
C ALA A 9 41.46 -59.38 -66.70
N LEU A 10 40.53 -58.85 -67.49
CA LEU A 10 39.81 -57.63 -67.21
C LEU A 10 38.74 -57.94 -66.15
N VAL A 11 39.03 -57.61 -64.89
CA VAL A 11 38.04 -57.67 -63.80
C VAL A 11 37.17 -56.42 -63.90
N THR A 12 36.02 -56.54 -64.54
CA THR A 12 35.00 -55.51 -64.57
C THR A 12 34.30 -55.46 -63.21
N ILE A 13 34.70 -54.52 -62.35
CA ILE A 13 33.98 -54.18 -61.12
C ILE A 13 32.72 -53.41 -61.56
N ALA A 14 31.59 -54.10 -61.58
CA ALA A 14 30.29 -53.45 -61.68
C ALA A 14 30.00 -52.72 -60.35
N VAL A 15 30.26 -51.41 -60.32
CA VAL A 15 29.76 -50.55 -59.24
C VAL A 15 28.25 -50.46 -59.44
N LEU A 16 27.50 -51.29 -58.70
CA LEU A 16 26.09 -51.03 -58.47
C LEU A 16 26.03 -49.66 -57.80
N ALA A 17 25.65 -48.64 -58.57
CA ALA A 17 25.19 -47.39 -58.00
C ALA A 17 23.95 -47.72 -57.19
N GLY A 18 24.15 -48.07 -55.92
CA GLY A 18 23.06 -48.16 -54.97
C GLY A 18 22.37 -46.82 -54.99
N CYS A 19 21.09 -46.80 -55.34
CA CYS A 19 20.23 -45.66 -55.08
C CYS A 19 20.40 -45.36 -53.59
N ALA A 20 21.19 -44.35 -53.25
CA ALA A 20 21.30 -43.88 -51.89
C ALA A 20 19.95 -43.21 -51.59
N SER A 21 18.99 -44.00 -51.14
CA SER A 21 17.71 -43.52 -50.66
C SER A 21 18.03 -42.51 -49.56
N HIS A 22 17.73 -41.24 -49.81
CA HIS A 22 17.87 -40.17 -48.83
C HIS A 22 17.00 -40.55 -47.63
N LEU A 23 17.58 -41.01 -46.53
CA LEU A 23 16.81 -41.35 -45.34
C LEU A 23 16.32 -40.05 -44.69
N PRO A 24 15.05 -40.01 -44.21
CA PRO A 24 14.54 -38.81 -43.58
C PRO A 24 15.37 -38.40 -42.37
N VAL A 25 15.95 -37.21 -42.40
CA VAL A 25 16.87 -36.68 -41.39
C VAL A 25 16.12 -36.30 -40.12
N TYR A 26 14.89 -35.80 -40.23
CA TYR A 26 14.19 -35.15 -39.12
C TYR A 26 13.29 -36.07 -38.29
N ARG A 27 13.18 -37.34 -38.66
CA ARG A 27 12.24 -38.28 -38.02
C ARG A 27 12.50 -38.46 -36.53
N ILE A 28 13.76 -38.66 -36.15
CA ILE A 28 14.13 -38.91 -34.75
C ILE A 28 13.82 -37.68 -33.89
N ASP A 29 14.11 -36.49 -34.39
CA ASP A 29 13.82 -35.23 -33.70
C ASP A 29 12.32 -35.02 -33.51
N ALA A 30 11.50 -35.33 -34.53
CA ALA A 30 10.04 -35.25 -34.44
C ALA A 30 9.48 -36.20 -33.36
N LEU A 31 9.98 -37.45 -33.31
CA LEU A 31 9.58 -38.44 -32.30
C LEU A 31 10.05 -38.07 -30.89
N ALA A 32 11.26 -37.53 -30.76
CA ALA A 32 11.80 -37.05 -29.49
C ALA A 32 10.93 -35.91 -28.94
N ARG A 33 10.54 -34.96 -29.80
CA ARG A 33 9.63 -33.86 -29.43
C ARG A 33 8.23 -34.35 -29.06
N LEU A 34 7.67 -35.31 -29.80
CA LEU A 34 6.39 -35.93 -29.43
C LEU A 34 6.46 -36.55 -28.03
N SER A 35 7.53 -37.28 -27.72
CA SER A 35 7.74 -37.87 -26.41
C SER A 35 7.88 -36.80 -25.32
N ALA A 36 8.64 -35.73 -25.59
CA ALA A 36 8.82 -34.61 -24.67
C ALA A 36 7.50 -33.93 -24.32
N VAL A 37 6.68 -33.57 -25.32
CA VAL A 37 5.40 -32.89 -25.05
C VAL A 37 4.40 -33.80 -24.34
N LYS A 38 4.42 -35.12 -24.60
CA LYS A 38 3.63 -36.09 -23.83
C LYS A 38 4.03 -36.13 -22.36
N MET A 39 5.33 -36.15 -22.05
CA MET A 39 5.82 -36.05 -20.66
C MET A 39 5.46 -34.71 -20.00
N MET A 40 5.33 -33.63 -20.80
CA MET A 40 4.81 -32.34 -20.33
C MET A 40 3.29 -32.35 -20.11
N GLY A 41 2.60 -33.46 -20.35
CA GLY A 41 1.16 -33.60 -20.13
C GLY A 41 0.31 -33.02 -21.26
N ALA A 42 0.81 -33.03 -22.51
CA ALA A 42 0.08 -32.58 -23.68
C ALA A 42 -1.34 -33.20 -23.80
N GLU A 43 -1.52 -34.44 -23.35
CA GLU A 43 -2.83 -35.11 -23.36
C GLU A 43 -3.89 -34.39 -22.53
N LYS A 44 -3.47 -33.77 -21.41
CA LYS A 44 -4.35 -32.96 -20.56
C LYS A 44 -4.50 -31.54 -21.12
N TYR A 45 -3.38 -30.90 -21.46
CA TYR A 45 -3.34 -29.45 -21.66
C TYR A 45 -3.47 -28.99 -23.12
N ALA A 46 -3.22 -29.86 -24.09
CA ALA A 46 -3.23 -29.52 -25.51
C ALA A 46 -3.67 -30.71 -26.40
N PRO A 47 -4.83 -31.34 -26.14
CA PRO A 47 -5.27 -32.52 -26.89
C PRO A 47 -5.40 -32.31 -28.41
N PRO A 48 -5.99 -31.21 -28.94
CA PRO A 48 -6.13 -31.05 -30.39
C PRO A 48 -4.78 -30.79 -31.08
N GLU A 49 -3.87 -30.02 -30.47
CA GLU A 49 -2.54 -29.80 -31.01
C GLU A 49 -1.69 -31.06 -30.96
N LEU A 50 -1.81 -31.87 -29.90
CA LEU A 50 -1.14 -33.15 -29.79
C LEU A 50 -1.60 -34.12 -30.89
N ALA A 51 -2.91 -34.23 -31.12
CA ALA A 51 -3.46 -35.05 -32.20
C ALA A 51 -2.93 -34.58 -33.56
N SER A 52 -2.88 -33.27 -33.79
CA SER A 52 -2.34 -32.68 -35.02
C SER A 52 -0.85 -32.98 -35.23
N LEU A 53 -0.06 -32.96 -34.15
CA LEU A 53 1.34 -33.36 -34.15
C LEU A 53 1.52 -34.84 -34.50
N GLN A 54 0.75 -35.71 -33.85
CA GLN A 54 0.79 -37.15 -34.10
C GLN A 54 0.42 -37.48 -35.55
N GLN A 55 -0.60 -36.80 -36.10
CA GLN A 55 -1.00 -37.00 -37.49
C GLN A 55 0.13 -36.65 -38.47
N ALA A 56 0.84 -35.54 -38.26
CA ALA A 56 1.97 -35.16 -39.12
C ALA A 56 3.10 -36.21 -39.12
N ILE A 57 3.34 -36.87 -37.99
CA ILE A 57 4.31 -37.97 -37.89
C ILE A 57 3.80 -39.22 -38.62
N VAL A 58 2.52 -39.55 -38.47
CA VAL A 58 1.89 -40.69 -39.18
C VAL A 58 1.95 -40.48 -40.69
N ASP A 59 1.64 -39.29 -41.18
CA ASP A 59 1.69 -38.94 -42.59
C ASP A 59 3.15 -39.04 -43.13
N GLY A 60 4.13 -38.54 -42.36
CA GLY A 60 5.54 -38.68 -42.68
C GLY A 60 6.02 -40.13 -42.73
N ASP A 61 5.58 -40.96 -41.77
CA ASP A 61 5.90 -42.40 -41.73
C ASP A 61 5.29 -43.15 -42.92
N ALA A 62 4.08 -42.79 -43.35
CA ALA A 62 3.45 -43.37 -44.54
C ALA A 62 4.23 -43.01 -45.83
N LEU A 63 4.66 -41.76 -45.96
CA LEU A 63 5.47 -41.31 -47.09
C LEU A 63 6.85 -41.98 -47.12
N MET A 64 7.48 -42.16 -45.97
CA MET A 64 8.73 -42.91 -45.88
C MET A 64 8.56 -44.35 -46.39
N GLN A 65 7.46 -45.04 -46.01
CA GLN A 65 7.18 -46.40 -46.46
C GLN A 65 6.94 -46.48 -47.97
N SER A 66 6.40 -45.42 -48.58
CA SER A 66 6.20 -45.32 -50.03
C SER A 66 7.48 -44.98 -50.82
N GLY A 67 8.59 -44.66 -50.15
CA GLY A 67 9.85 -44.25 -50.76
C GLY A 67 9.95 -42.74 -51.06
N GLU A 68 8.93 -41.96 -50.73
CA GLU A 68 8.88 -40.50 -50.90
C GLU A 68 9.60 -39.77 -49.75
N HIS A 69 10.91 -40.00 -49.62
CA HIS A 69 11.66 -39.57 -48.43
C HIS A 69 11.79 -38.05 -48.25
N GLU A 70 11.92 -37.26 -49.34
CA GLU A 70 11.97 -35.79 -49.25
C GLU A 70 10.65 -35.20 -48.74
N LEU A 71 9.53 -35.78 -49.19
CA LEU A 71 8.20 -35.36 -48.73
C LEU A 71 8.01 -35.78 -47.27
N ALA A 72 8.45 -36.98 -46.88
CA ALA A 72 8.44 -37.42 -45.49
C ALA A 72 9.21 -36.44 -44.56
N ASP A 73 10.39 -35.97 -44.97
CA ASP A 73 11.16 -34.97 -44.22
C ASP A 73 10.39 -33.66 -43.99
N SER A 74 9.61 -33.22 -44.99
CA SER A 74 8.76 -32.04 -44.87
C SER A 74 7.67 -32.22 -43.80
N TYR A 75 7.09 -33.42 -43.70
CA TYR A 75 6.10 -33.75 -42.67
C TYR A 75 6.71 -33.87 -41.27
N TYR A 76 7.94 -34.39 -41.14
CA TYR A 76 8.64 -34.40 -39.85
C TYR A 76 9.04 -32.98 -39.40
N LEU A 77 9.46 -32.11 -40.30
CA LEU A 77 9.66 -30.70 -40.00
C LEU A 77 8.36 -30.01 -39.56
N LEU A 78 7.24 -30.31 -40.23
CA LEU A 78 5.92 -29.82 -39.82
C LEU A 78 5.55 -30.33 -38.41
N ALA A 79 5.85 -31.60 -38.10
CA ALA A 79 5.66 -32.14 -36.76
C ALA A 79 6.52 -31.39 -35.73
N ILE A 80 7.80 -31.12 -36.01
CA ILE A 80 8.66 -30.31 -35.14
C ILE A 80 8.03 -28.93 -34.86
N ARG A 81 7.50 -28.25 -35.88
CA ARG A 81 6.81 -26.96 -35.71
C ARG A 81 5.51 -27.07 -34.91
N LYS A 82 4.74 -28.13 -35.11
CA LYS A 82 3.53 -28.41 -34.34
C LYS A 82 3.85 -28.69 -32.87
N SER A 83 5.00 -29.30 -32.55
CA SER A 83 5.42 -29.50 -31.16
C SER A 83 5.57 -28.17 -30.41
N GLU A 84 6.12 -27.14 -31.07
CA GLU A 84 6.22 -25.80 -30.49
C GLU A 84 4.83 -25.21 -30.17
N ALA A 85 3.82 -25.49 -31.00
CA ALA A 85 2.45 -25.05 -30.74
C ALA A 85 1.85 -25.78 -29.53
N VAL A 86 2.08 -27.09 -29.41
CA VAL A 86 1.70 -27.90 -28.24
C VAL A 86 2.34 -27.33 -26.97
N GLU A 87 3.65 -27.05 -26.99
CA GLU A 87 4.37 -26.46 -25.86
C GLU A 87 3.77 -25.12 -25.41
N ARG A 88 3.41 -24.25 -26.37
CA ARG A 88 2.75 -22.97 -26.07
C ARG A 88 1.36 -23.16 -25.46
N SER A 89 0.58 -24.12 -25.94
CA SER A 89 -0.75 -24.42 -25.36
C SER A 89 -0.61 -24.99 -23.94
N ILE A 90 0.33 -25.92 -23.71
CA ILE A 90 0.64 -26.43 -22.36
C ILE A 90 1.05 -25.29 -21.41
N ALA A 91 1.95 -24.39 -21.86
CA ALA A 91 2.42 -23.28 -21.04
C ALA A 91 1.27 -22.35 -20.64
N ARG A 92 0.41 -21.99 -21.61
CA ARG A 92 -0.76 -21.14 -21.39
C ARG A 92 -1.74 -21.74 -20.39
N GLU A 93 -2.07 -23.02 -20.54
CA GLU A 93 -3.04 -23.66 -19.64
C GLU A 93 -2.50 -23.80 -18.22
N ARG A 94 -1.23 -24.17 -18.06
CA ARG A 94 -0.57 -24.22 -16.74
C ARG A 94 -0.48 -22.86 -16.08
N GLU A 95 -0.21 -21.81 -16.86
CA GLU A 95 -0.22 -20.44 -16.35
C GLU A 95 -1.62 -20.05 -15.88
N HIS A 96 -2.66 -20.40 -16.64
CA HIS A 96 -4.05 -20.17 -16.26
C HIS A 96 -4.41 -20.90 -14.96
N GLU A 97 -4.10 -22.20 -14.84
CA GLU A 97 -4.33 -22.97 -13.62
C GLU A 97 -3.61 -22.35 -12.41
N ARG A 98 -2.34 -21.98 -12.57
CA ARG A 98 -1.55 -21.32 -11.51
C ARG A 98 -2.16 -19.96 -11.13
N ALA A 99 -2.57 -19.16 -12.11
CA ALA A 99 -3.21 -17.86 -11.86
C ALA A 99 -4.53 -18.03 -11.09
N MET A 100 -5.32 -19.06 -11.42
CA MET A 100 -6.56 -19.38 -10.71
C MET A 100 -6.28 -19.85 -9.27
N GLN A 101 -5.25 -20.69 -9.06
CA GLN A 101 -4.82 -21.09 -7.72
C GLN A 101 -4.41 -19.89 -6.87
N VAL A 102 -3.48 -19.06 -7.37
CA VAL A 102 -3.04 -17.84 -6.69
C VAL A 102 -4.21 -16.91 -6.39
N ARG A 103 -5.13 -16.73 -7.34
CA ARG A 103 -6.34 -15.92 -7.13
C ARG A 103 -7.19 -16.45 -5.98
N SER A 104 -7.46 -17.76 -5.97
CA SER A 104 -8.27 -18.38 -4.93
C SER A 104 -7.61 -18.32 -3.54
N GLU A 105 -6.29 -18.51 -3.46
CA GLU A 105 -5.52 -18.37 -2.23
C GLU A 105 -5.55 -16.93 -1.71
N ASN A 106 -5.32 -15.96 -2.58
CA ASN A 106 -5.40 -14.54 -2.24
C ASN A 106 -6.78 -14.16 -1.72
N GLU A 107 -7.85 -14.70 -2.31
CA GLU A 107 -9.22 -14.47 -1.87
C GLU A 107 -9.48 -15.10 -0.48
N ARG A 108 -8.96 -16.30 -0.24
CA ARG A 108 -9.02 -16.94 1.10
C ARG A 108 -8.29 -16.10 2.13
N LEU A 109 -7.07 -15.67 1.83
CA LEU A 109 -6.26 -14.84 2.72
C LEU A 109 -6.93 -13.48 2.98
N ALA A 110 -7.55 -12.86 1.96
CA ALA A 110 -8.30 -11.61 2.12
C ALA A 110 -9.49 -11.79 3.06
N ARG A 111 -10.23 -12.89 2.97
CA ARG A 111 -11.32 -13.21 3.91
C ARG A 111 -10.81 -13.41 5.33
N GLU A 112 -9.72 -14.13 5.51
CA GLU A 112 -9.11 -14.35 6.83
C GLU A 112 -8.62 -13.03 7.43
N ARG A 113 -7.96 -12.19 6.63
CA ARG A 113 -7.53 -10.85 7.03
C ARG A 113 -8.72 -9.98 7.42
N GLN A 114 -9.81 -10.01 6.66
CA GLN A 114 -11.01 -9.24 6.98
C GLN A 114 -11.61 -9.67 8.32
N LYS A 115 -11.73 -10.98 8.56
CA LYS A 115 -12.22 -11.51 9.85
C LYS A 115 -11.32 -11.08 11.01
N ALA A 116 -10.00 -11.19 10.86
CA ALA A 116 -9.05 -10.75 11.87
C ALA A 116 -9.15 -9.25 12.16
N LEU A 117 -9.37 -8.42 11.12
CA LEU A 117 -9.60 -6.99 11.30
C LEU A 117 -10.91 -6.68 12.03
N GLU A 118 -11.99 -7.43 11.76
CA GLU A 118 -13.26 -7.27 12.47
C GLU A 118 -13.17 -7.71 13.93
N GLU A 119 -12.48 -8.82 14.20
CA GLU A 119 -12.22 -9.28 15.56
C GLU A 119 -11.37 -8.28 16.33
N LEU A 120 -10.27 -7.79 15.75
CA LEU A 120 -9.44 -6.75 16.35
C LEU A 120 -10.23 -5.47 16.62
N LYS A 121 -11.08 -5.04 15.67
CA LYS A 121 -11.96 -3.88 15.88
C LYS A 121 -12.93 -4.10 17.04
N ARG A 122 -13.49 -5.31 17.17
CA ARG A 122 -14.38 -5.66 18.28
C ARG A 122 -13.65 -5.65 19.62
N GLU A 123 -12.44 -6.22 19.68
CA GLU A 123 -11.60 -6.17 20.88
C GLU A 123 -11.24 -4.74 21.29
N LEU A 124 -10.84 -3.91 20.32
CA LEU A 124 -10.55 -2.50 20.57
C LEU A 124 -11.80 -1.77 21.06
N ALA A 125 -12.97 -2.01 20.48
CA ALA A 125 -14.23 -1.41 20.93
C ALA A 125 -14.62 -1.86 22.35
N GLU A 126 -14.41 -3.13 22.70
CA GLU A 126 -14.63 -3.61 24.07
C GLU A 126 -13.62 -2.98 25.05
N LYS A 127 -12.33 -2.92 24.71
CA LYS A 127 -11.31 -2.23 25.51
C LYS A 127 -11.61 -0.74 25.68
N GLU A 128 -12.07 -0.06 24.64
CA GLU A 128 -12.51 1.33 24.71
C GLU A 128 -13.72 1.51 25.63
N LYS A 129 -14.70 0.59 25.58
CA LYS A 129 -15.85 0.60 26.49
C LYS A 129 -15.42 0.32 27.92
N GLU A 130 -14.53 -0.64 28.15
CA GLU A 130 -13.98 -0.96 29.46
C GLU A 130 -13.18 0.22 30.03
N GLU A 131 -12.34 0.86 29.22
CA GLU A 131 -11.58 2.04 29.63
C GLU A 131 -12.52 3.21 29.93
N LYS A 132 -13.55 3.46 29.10
CA LYS A 132 -14.59 4.46 29.40
C LYS A 132 -15.30 4.16 30.71
N LYS A 133 -15.74 2.92 30.93
CA LYS A 133 -16.36 2.50 32.20
C LYS A 133 -15.39 2.64 33.38
N ARG A 134 -14.10 2.37 33.18
CA ARG A 134 -13.05 2.52 34.19
C ARG A 134 -12.82 3.99 34.53
N ILE A 135 -12.82 4.88 33.54
CA ILE A 135 -12.74 6.34 33.75
C ILE A 135 -13.98 6.86 34.48
N GLU A 136 -15.18 6.36 34.15
CA GLU A 136 -16.44 6.74 34.81
C GLU A 136 -16.53 6.22 36.27
N ARG A 137 -16.02 5.01 36.53
CA ARG A 137 -16.02 4.36 37.85
C ARG A 137 -14.84 4.74 38.71
N ALA A 138 -13.72 5.13 38.11
CA ALA A 138 -12.61 5.70 38.84
C ALA A 138 -13.18 6.83 39.67
N PRO A 139 -12.84 6.93 40.97
CA PRO A 139 -13.14 8.12 41.72
C PRO A 139 -12.65 9.27 40.83
N GLN A 140 -13.56 10.17 40.43
CA GLN A 140 -13.11 11.48 40.01
C GLN A 140 -12.06 11.85 41.05
N PRO A 141 -10.86 12.33 40.66
CA PRO A 141 -9.93 12.83 41.65
C PRO A 141 -10.81 13.67 42.57
N VAL A 142 -10.88 13.27 43.84
CA VAL A 142 -11.59 14.01 44.87
C VAL A 142 -10.74 15.26 45.00
N ARG A 143 -10.85 16.11 43.98
CA ARG A 143 -10.53 17.49 44.02
C ARG A 143 -11.65 17.93 44.90
N ASP A 144 -11.34 17.93 46.20
CA ASP A 144 -12.21 18.36 47.27
C ASP A 144 -13.00 19.54 46.70
N LYS A 145 -14.27 19.32 46.32
CA LYS A 145 -15.09 20.41 45.78
C LYS A 145 -15.28 21.50 46.84
N GLU A 146 -14.84 21.23 48.07
CA GLU A 146 -14.68 22.17 49.17
C GLU A 146 -13.33 22.93 49.13
N LYS A 147 -12.17 22.29 48.88
CA LYS A 147 -10.90 23.05 48.69
C LYS A 147 -10.79 23.69 47.31
N GLU A 148 -11.57 23.24 46.34
CA GLU A 148 -11.70 23.91 45.05
C GLU A 148 -12.87 24.89 45.02
N LYS A 149 -13.80 24.92 45.98
CA LYS A 149 -14.68 26.10 46.16
C LYS A 149 -13.98 27.24 46.88
N GLU A 150 -12.82 26.97 47.45
CA GLU A 150 -11.75 27.94 47.62
C GLU A 150 -10.94 28.11 46.31
N VAL A 151 -11.58 28.05 45.12
CA VAL A 151 -11.06 28.77 43.96
C VAL A 151 -10.92 30.19 44.45
N ARG A 152 -9.69 30.73 44.44
CA ARG A 152 -9.38 32.16 44.55
C ARG A 152 -10.53 32.96 43.93
N SER A 153 -11.46 33.42 44.75
CA SER A 153 -12.54 34.27 44.32
C SER A 153 -11.88 35.60 44.09
N PHE A 154 -11.32 35.76 42.89
CA PHE A 154 -10.67 37.00 42.54
C PHE A 154 -11.68 38.13 42.73
N PRO A 155 -11.30 39.20 43.45
CA PRO A 155 -12.24 40.23 43.84
C PRO A 155 -12.93 40.81 42.60
N LEU A 156 -14.25 40.92 42.65
CA LEU A 156 -15.03 41.65 41.63
C LEU A 156 -14.88 43.16 41.78
N HIS A 157 -14.42 43.61 42.96
CA HIS A 157 -14.24 45.00 43.30
C HIS A 157 -12.93 45.19 44.07
N HIS A 158 -12.20 46.27 43.76
CA HIS A 158 -11.00 46.66 44.50
C HIS A 158 -11.21 48.02 45.17
N THR A 159 -10.97 48.09 46.48
CA THR A 159 -10.95 49.36 47.21
C THR A 159 -9.56 49.96 47.11
N VAL A 160 -9.44 51.10 46.45
CA VAL A 160 -8.19 51.83 46.26
C VAL A 160 -7.59 52.19 47.61
N LYS A 161 -6.33 51.82 47.83
CA LYS A 161 -5.55 52.15 49.02
C LYS A 161 -4.74 53.44 48.79
N ARG A 162 -4.23 54.02 49.88
CA ARG A 162 -3.43 55.25 49.81
C ARG A 162 -2.17 55.04 48.97
N GLY A 163 -2.06 55.79 47.87
CA GLY A 163 -0.91 55.77 46.97
C GLY A 163 -0.97 54.73 45.85
N GLU A 164 -2.08 54.00 45.70
CA GLU A 164 -2.27 53.10 44.55
C GLU A 164 -2.62 53.88 43.27
N SER A 165 -2.15 53.37 42.14
CA SER A 165 -2.50 53.81 40.78
C SER A 165 -3.19 52.68 40.00
N LEU A 166 -3.93 53.01 38.93
CA LEU A 166 -4.62 52.00 38.11
C LEU A 166 -3.69 50.88 37.58
N PRO A 167 -2.46 51.16 37.11
CA PRO A 167 -1.51 50.12 36.70
C PRO A 167 -1.05 49.24 37.84
N GLN A 168 -0.82 49.80 39.04
CA GLN A 168 -0.46 49.01 40.22
C GLN A 168 -1.59 48.07 40.63
N ILE A 169 -2.85 48.51 40.54
CA ILE A 169 -4.02 47.68 40.82
C ILE A 169 -4.14 46.58 39.76
N ALA A 170 -4.00 46.90 38.47
CA ALA A 170 -4.06 45.91 37.39
C ALA A 170 -2.94 44.85 37.46
N ALA A 171 -1.75 45.25 37.92
CA ALA A 171 -0.60 44.36 38.10
C ALA A 171 -0.78 43.33 39.22
N GLN A 172 -1.75 43.51 40.12
CA GLN A 172 -2.00 42.55 41.19
C GLN A 172 -2.41 41.19 40.60
N PRO A 173 -1.84 40.07 41.06
CA PRO A 173 -2.21 38.72 40.59
C PRO A 173 -3.71 38.43 40.74
N ASP A 174 -4.33 39.06 41.73
CA ASP A 174 -5.75 38.89 42.03
C ASP A 174 -6.68 39.74 41.14
N VAL A 175 -6.10 40.68 40.38
CA VAL A 175 -6.82 41.55 39.44
C VAL A 175 -6.59 41.05 38.02
N TYR A 176 -5.44 41.36 37.40
CA TYR A 176 -5.08 40.83 36.08
C TYR A 176 -3.68 40.24 35.99
N GLY A 177 -2.80 40.54 36.95
CA GLY A 177 -1.39 40.15 36.89
C GLY A 177 -0.60 40.86 35.78
N ASP A 178 -1.15 41.92 35.17
CA ASP A 178 -0.54 42.64 34.05
C ASP A 178 -0.87 44.14 34.19
N ALA A 179 0.17 44.95 34.44
CA ALA A 179 0.03 46.39 34.60
C ALA A 179 -0.52 47.06 33.33
N ALA A 180 -0.25 46.51 32.14
CA ALA A 180 -0.70 47.07 30.87
C ALA A 180 -2.22 46.92 30.64
N LEU A 181 -2.91 46.21 31.53
CA LEU A 181 -4.36 46.05 31.49
C LEU A 181 -5.13 47.08 32.34
N TRP A 182 -4.45 48.08 32.89
CA TRP A 182 -5.08 49.23 33.56
C TRP A 182 -6.18 49.93 32.73
N PRO A 183 -6.13 50.00 31.38
CA PRO A 183 -7.20 50.63 30.61
C PRO A 183 -8.54 49.90 30.73
N LEU A 184 -8.55 48.62 31.06
CA LEU A 184 -9.77 47.86 31.32
C LEU A 184 -10.44 48.30 32.63
N LEU A 185 -9.65 48.52 33.68
CA LEU A 185 -10.14 49.11 34.94
C LEU A 185 -10.69 50.51 34.68
N TYR A 186 -9.96 51.33 33.93
CA TYR A 186 -10.41 52.67 33.58
C TYR A 186 -11.72 52.64 32.80
N ARG A 187 -11.83 51.80 31.76
CA ARG A 187 -13.02 51.66 30.90
C ARG A 187 -14.24 51.20 31.69
N ALA A 188 -14.07 50.24 32.60
CA ALA A 188 -15.16 49.72 33.42
C ALA A 188 -15.67 50.68 34.51
N ASN A 189 -14.87 51.70 34.86
CA ASN A 189 -15.18 52.66 35.93
C ASN A 189 -15.19 54.12 35.42
N ARG A 190 -15.49 54.34 34.14
CA ARG A 190 -15.55 55.69 33.51
C ARG A 190 -16.61 56.59 34.13
N ASP A 191 -17.61 56.00 34.76
CA ASP A 191 -18.61 56.69 35.56
C ASP A 191 -18.02 57.36 36.80
N GLN A 192 -16.91 56.84 37.34
CA GLN A 192 -16.27 57.33 38.57
C GLN A 192 -14.90 57.98 38.33
N ILE A 193 -14.20 57.60 37.26
CA ILE A 193 -12.85 58.08 36.94
C ILE A 193 -12.91 58.94 35.68
N ARG A 194 -12.74 60.26 35.85
CA ARG A 194 -12.61 61.19 34.71
C ARG A 194 -11.19 61.17 34.14
N ASP A 195 -10.21 61.28 35.01
CA ASP A 195 -8.78 61.29 34.68
C ASP A 195 -8.14 60.00 35.26
N PRO A 196 -7.55 59.12 34.43
CA PRO A 196 -6.97 57.86 34.89
C PRO A 196 -5.80 58.03 35.88
N GLY A 197 -5.16 59.21 35.94
CA GLY A 197 -4.13 59.52 36.93
C GLY A 197 -4.66 59.96 38.30
N ARG A 198 -5.97 60.11 38.44
CA ARG A 198 -6.60 60.64 39.67
C ARG A 198 -7.62 59.65 40.20
N ILE A 199 -7.16 58.79 41.10
CA ILE A 199 -8.00 57.91 41.92
C ILE A 199 -7.77 58.21 43.40
N TRP A 200 -8.81 58.04 44.23
CA TRP A 200 -8.75 58.39 45.64
C TRP A 200 -8.81 57.17 46.56
N PRO A 201 -8.14 57.20 47.73
CA PRO A 201 -8.24 56.13 48.70
C PRO A 201 -9.69 55.94 49.17
N GLY A 202 -10.15 54.70 49.24
CA GLY A 202 -11.53 54.33 49.58
C GLY A 202 -12.48 54.20 48.38
N GLN A 203 -12.06 54.60 47.17
CA GLN A 203 -12.83 54.40 45.95
C GLN A 203 -12.94 52.91 45.60
N VAL A 204 -14.14 52.44 45.25
CA VAL A 204 -14.40 51.03 44.94
C VAL A 204 -14.49 50.85 43.42
N LEU A 205 -13.49 50.19 42.83
CA LEU A 205 -13.39 49.95 41.39
C LEU A 205 -13.91 48.57 41.02
N ARG A 206 -14.75 48.49 39.99
CA ARG A 206 -15.23 47.26 39.37
C ARG A 206 -14.13 46.63 38.52
N ILE A 207 -13.93 45.32 38.67
CA ILE A 207 -12.95 44.54 37.91
C ILE A 207 -13.69 43.65 36.89
N PRO A 208 -13.74 44.01 35.59
CA PRO A 208 -14.36 43.15 34.59
C PRO A 208 -13.57 41.84 34.43
N ARG A 209 -14.30 40.73 34.32
CA ARG A 209 -13.73 39.37 34.18
C ARG A 209 -14.03 38.71 32.84
N ASN A 210 -15.14 39.07 32.20
CA ASN A 210 -15.51 38.56 30.88
C ASN A 210 -14.91 39.46 29.79
N ILE A 211 -13.59 39.36 29.59
CA ILE A 211 -12.82 40.20 28.67
C ILE A 211 -12.41 39.34 27.45
N SER A 212 -12.64 39.84 26.24
CA SER A 212 -12.22 39.15 25.00
C SER A 212 -10.71 39.23 24.79
N ARG A 213 -10.14 38.34 23.95
CA ARG A 213 -8.75 38.45 23.51
C ARG A 213 -8.46 39.79 22.83
N ASP A 214 -9.43 40.32 22.08
CA ASP A 214 -9.29 41.60 21.37
C ASP A 214 -9.21 42.78 22.36
N ASP A 215 -10.03 42.75 23.42
CA ASP A 215 -10.01 43.78 24.48
C ASP A 215 -8.66 43.81 25.23
N LEU A 216 -8.07 42.63 25.48
CA LEU A 216 -6.75 42.53 26.10
C LEU A 216 -5.66 43.14 25.21
N ALA A 217 -5.72 42.88 23.90
CA ALA A 217 -4.78 43.43 22.93
C ALA A 217 -4.93 44.95 22.81
N GLU A 218 -6.16 45.44 22.76
CA GLU A 218 -6.46 46.87 22.72
C GLU A 218 -5.97 47.60 23.97
N ALA A 219 -6.23 47.04 25.16
CA ALA A 219 -5.78 47.61 26.43
C ALA A 219 -4.25 47.72 26.48
N ARG A 220 -3.53 46.68 26.04
CA ARG A 220 -2.06 46.72 25.98
C ARG A 220 -1.54 47.78 25.03
N ARG A 221 -2.16 47.94 23.85
CA ARG A 221 -1.80 49.00 22.89
C ARG A 221 -2.05 50.38 23.49
N TYR A 222 -3.21 50.58 24.11
CA TYR A 222 -3.56 51.84 24.77
C TYR A 222 -2.56 52.21 25.87
N ALA A 223 -2.13 51.24 26.69
CA ALA A 223 -1.14 51.45 27.74
C ALA A 223 0.28 51.75 27.20
N GLN A 224 0.60 51.29 25.99
CA GLN A 224 1.88 51.61 25.32
C GLN A 224 1.87 53.03 24.75
N GLU A 225 0.76 53.45 24.12
CA GLU A 225 0.62 54.78 23.54
C GLU A 225 0.47 55.89 24.59
N ARG A 226 -0.09 55.54 25.75
CA ARG A 226 -0.29 56.45 26.89
C ARG A 226 0.36 55.82 28.12
N PRO A 227 1.62 56.17 28.43
CA PRO A 227 2.29 55.62 29.58
C PRO A 227 1.49 55.87 30.85
N ALA A 228 1.58 54.92 31.78
CA ALA A 228 0.93 54.94 33.08
C ALA A 228 1.00 56.33 33.73
N PRO A 229 -0.14 56.90 34.15
CA PRO A 229 -0.17 58.17 34.85
C PRO A 229 0.36 58.08 36.29
#